data_AF-A0ABD6DJX4-F1
#
_entry.id   AF-A0ABD6DJX4-F1
#
_cell.length_a   1.000
_cell.length_b   1.000
_cell.length_c   1.000
_cell.angle_alpha   90.00
_cell.angle_beta   90.00
_cell.angle_gamma   90.00
#
_symmetry.space_group_name_H-M   'P 1'
#
loop_
_entity.id
_entity.type
_entity.pdbx_description
1 polymer ?
#
loop_
_entity_poly.entity_id
_entity_poly.type
_entity_poly.pdbx_seq_one_letter_code
_entity_poly.pdbx_strand_id
1 'polypeptide(L)'
;MMLGHSLLAFALVATLARALDAPPRRALAAGAAAGAFAAVPDVDMVYALTGLAGAEFDGVFSLTTAFWSASTVVHRSMTHSLVVAPVAALAFALVVVRGRHASPTTVAGFVLLGGLTVVATALHGLLGLVVLAAFSLAGVAVAAVVREHSRLDARTTFAVALAGLASHPFGDLFTGEPPAMLWPLDAAVLPGRVALSADPTLHLLGAFALELAVVWAALLAFCWVTARRPRVKPRAMAGLAYGGVFFLLPPPTLDVSYHFVFSILAVGTVLAVPVAAPSRTSVAIDTLRRSIADHGVRSVTTGLAAMTLALVAYGVLYVLV
;
A
#
# COMPACT_ATOMS: atom_id res chain seq x y z
N MET A 1 5.65 -4.17 4.10
CA MET A 1 4.83 -4.37 2.88
C MET A 1 4.61 -3.02 2.22
N MET A 2 4.87 -2.83 0.92
CA MET A 2 4.81 -1.47 0.33
C MET A 2 3.42 -1.09 -0.24
N LEU A 3 2.64 -2.06 -0.73
CA LEU A 3 1.37 -1.80 -1.42
C LEU A 3 0.15 -2.37 -0.69
N GLY A 4 0.36 -3.38 0.16
CA GLY A 4 -0.71 -4.17 0.74
C GLY A 4 -1.63 -3.34 1.64
N HIS A 5 -1.10 -2.46 2.48
CA HIS A 5 -1.91 -1.70 3.46
C HIS A 5 -2.89 -0.75 2.79
N SER A 6 -2.43 -0.05 1.75
CA SER A 6 -3.26 0.85 0.94
C SER A 6 -4.41 0.10 0.28
N LEU A 7 -4.12 -1.10 -0.27
CA LEU A 7 -5.13 -1.95 -0.89
C LEU A 7 -6.07 -2.61 0.14
N LEU A 8 -5.56 -2.97 1.31
CA LEU A 8 -6.34 -3.51 2.42
C LEU A 8 -7.32 -2.46 2.93
N ALA A 9 -6.85 -1.24 3.23
CA ALA A 9 -7.69 -0.13 3.66
C ALA A 9 -8.77 0.19 2.62
N PHE A 10 -8.40 0.23 1.33
CA PHE A 10 -9.35 0.34 0.24
C PHE A 10 -10.40 -0.77 0.28
N ALA A 11 -9.98 -2.03 0.36
CA ALA A 11 -10.87 -3.18 0.32
C ALA A 11 -11.86 -3.14 1.49
N LEU A 12 -11.37 -2.95 2.71
CA LEU A 12 -12.18 -2.91 3.93
C LEU A 12 -13.20 -1.76 3.89
N VAL A 13 -12.76 -0.54 3.58
CA VAL A 13 -13.65 0.62 3.61
C VAL A 13 -14.63 0.62 2.44
N ALA A 14 -14.18 0.27 1.22
CA ALA A 14 -15.08 0.20 0.07
C ALA A 14 -16.15 -0.88 0.26
N THR A 15 -15.76 -2.05 0.79
CA THR A 15 -16.72 -3.13 1.05
C THR A 15 -17.69 -2.77 2.17
N LEU A 16 -17.20 -2.28 3.31
CA LEU A 16 -18.05 -1.87 4.42
C LEU A 16 -19.03 -0.77 4.00
N ALA A 17 -18.57 0.27 3.29
CA ALA A 17 -19.43 1.33 2.80
C ALA A 17 -20.52 0.77 1.87
N ARG A 18 -20.17 -0.17 0.99
CA ARG A 18 -21.15 -0.79 0.09
C ARG A 18 -22.14 -1.70 0.82
N ALA A 19 -21.70 -2.39 1.87
CA ALA A 19 -22.55 -3.23 2.73
C ALA A 19 -23.55 -2.39 3.53
N LEU A 20 -23.19 -1.13 3.85
CA LEU A 20 -24.06 -0.13 4.45
C LEU A 20 -24.88 0.67 3.41
N ASP A 21 -25.13 0.08 2.24
CA ASP A 21 -25.91 0.64 1.14
C ASP A 21 -25.44 2.00 0.60
N ALA A 22 -24.16 2.35 0.80
CA ALA A 22 -23.61 3.53 0.15
C ALA A 22 -23.61 3.32 -1.38
N PRO A 23 -23.93 4.37 -2.17
CA PRO A 23 -23.89 4.27 -3.62
C PRO A 23 -22.46 3.96 -4.09
N PRO A 24 -22.27 3.20 -5.20
CA PRO A 24 -20.96 2.73 -5.64
C PRO A 24 -19.89 3.82 -5.71
N ARG A 25 -20.24 5.01 -6.21
CA ARG A 25 -19.33 6.15 -6.30
C ARG A 25 -18.83 6.62 -4.92
N ARG A 26 -19.69 6.62 -3.90
CA ARG A 26 -19.32 7.02 -2.53
C ARG A 26 -18.49 5.92 -1.86
N ALA A 27 -18.84 4.66 -2.05
CA ALA A 27 -18.07 3.53 -1.54
C ALA A 27 -16.65 3.50 -2.12
N LEU A 28 -16.50 3.69 -3.44
CA LEU A 28 -15.20 3.80 -4.10
C LEU A 28 -14.41 5.03 -3.64
N ALA A 29 -15.05 6.18 -3.47
CA ALA A 29 -14.38 7.38 -2.97
C ALA A 29 -13.89 7.20 -1.53
N ALA A 30 -14.70 6.59 -0.66
CA ALA A 30 -14.32 6.28 0.72
C ALA A 30 -13.16 5.27 0.77
N GLY A 31 -13.24 4.19 0.00
CA GLY A 31 -12.15 3.22 -0.12
C GLY A 31 -10.86 3.84 -0.67
N ALA A 32 -10.96 4.64 -1.74
CA ALA A 32 -9.79 5.31 -2.33
C ALA A 32 -9.16 6.29 -1.35
N ALA A 33 -9.97 7.05 -0.59
CA ALA A 33 -9.48 7.92 0.47
C ALA A 33 -8.79 7.13 1.59
N ALA A 34 -9.38 6.03 2.06
CA ALA A 34 -8.78 5.17 3.07
C ALA A 34 -7.44 4.59 2.61
N GLY A 35 -7.39 4.07 1.38
CA GLY A 35 -6.15 3.58 0.78
C GLY A 35 -5.09 4.67 0.62
N ALA A 36 -5.49 5.88 0.20
CA ALA A 36 -4.57 7.00 0.11
C ALA A 36 -4.02 7.42 1.47
N PHE A 37 -4.85 7.49 2.52
CA PHE A 37 -4.39 7.75 3.88
C PHE A 37 -3.52 6.63 4.45
N ALA A 38 -3.78 5.37 4.10
CA ALA A 38 -2.91 4.25 4.45
C ALA A 38 -1.55 4.31 3.74
N ALA A 39 -1.41 5.04 2.63
CA ALA A 39 -0.12 5.26 1.95
C ALA A 39 0.66 6.48 2.50
N VAL A 40 0.02 7.34 3.29
CA VAL A 40 0.66 8.57 3.81
C VAL A 40 1.90 8.27 4.67
N PRO A 41 1.88 7.27 5.58
CA PRO A 41 3.06 6.90 6.35
C PRO A 41 4.30 6.59 5.50
N ASP A 42 4.13 5.94 4.32
CA ASP A 42 5.23 5.51 3.44
C ASP A 42 6.07 6.68 2.89
N VAL A 43 5.59 7.92 2.98
CA VAL A 43 6.34 9.11 2.57
C VAL A 43 7.58 9.33 3.45
N ASP A 44 7.64 8.72 4.64
CA ASP A 44 8.85 8.69 5.46
C ASP A 44 10.04 7.99 4.77
N MET A 45 9.79 7.13 3.78
CA MET A 45 10.82 6.53 2.91
C MET A 45 11.58 7.55 2.07
N VAL A 46 11.09 8.79 1.94
CA VAL A 46 11.86 9.89 1.33
C VAL A 46 13.20 10.09 2.06
N TYR A 47 13.25 9.81 3.38
CA TYR A 47 14.49 9.84 4.13
C TYR A 47 15.53 8.83 3.62
N ALA A 48 15.13 7.70 3.02
CA ALA A 48 16.06 6.72 2.47
C ALA A 48 16.93 7.29 1.34
N LEU A 49 16.55 8.42 0.73
CA LEU A 49 17.38 9.17 -0.21
C LEU A 49 18.64 9.77 0.44
N THR A 50 18.63 10.01 1.75
CA THR A 50 19.82 10.46 2.49
C THR A 50 20.89 9.38 2.55
N GLY A 51 20.51 8.09 2.53
CA GLY A 51 21.43 6.95 2.42
C GLY A 51 22.21 6.94 1.10
N LEU A 52 21.70 7.60 0.07
CA LEU A 52 22.39 7.75 -1.21
C LEU A 52 23.51 8.79 -1.15
N ALA A 53 23.42 9.78 -0.26
CA ALA A 53 24.38 10.89 -0.21
C ALA A 53 25.79 10.48 0.24
N GLY A 54 25.96 9.28 0.81
CA GLY A 54 27.24 8.75 1.28
C GLY A 54 27.64 7.39 0.68
N ALA A 55 26.93 6.89 -0.33
CA ALA A 55 27.20 5.59 -0.92
C ALA A 55 28.21 5.65 -2.08
N GLU A 56 29.12 4.68 -2.15
CA GLU A 56 29.94 4.44 -3.34
C GLU A 56 29.08 3.75 -4.41
N PHE A 57 28.98 4.37 -5.59
CA PHE A 57 28.02 4.00 -6.64
C PHE A 57 28.61 3.05 -7.69
N ASP A 58 28.93 1.82 -7.30
CA ASP A 58 29.51 0.84 -8.22
C ASP A 58 28.49 0.15 -9.15
N GLY A 59 27.18 0.34 -8.95
CA GLY A 59 26.13 -0.17 -9.85
C GLY A 59 24.70 -0.01 -9.33
N VAL A 60 23.70 -0.39 -10.15
CA VAL A 60 22.27 -0.27 -9.79
C VAL A 60 21.92 -1.11 -8.55
N PHE A 61 22.55 -2.26 -8.38
CA PHE A 61 22.33 -3.12 -7.21
C PHE A 61 22.97 -2.56 -5.93
N SER A 62 24.12 -1.89 -5.99
CA SER A 62 24.70 -1.24 -4.80
C SER A 62 23.87 -0.04 -4.36
N LEU A 63 23.37 0.75 -5.32
CA LEU A 63 22.42 1.85 -5.07
C LEU A 63 21.14 1.34 -4.39
N THR A 64 20.60 0.22 -4.89
CA THR A 64 19.40 -0.42 -4.34
C THR A 64 19.64 -0.88 -2.90
N THR A 65 20.76 -1.55 -2.64
CA THR A 65 21.15 -1.99 -1.29
C THR A 65 21.32 -0.82 -0.33
N ALA A 66 21.98 0.27 -0.76
CA ALA A 66 22.17 1.47 0.06
C ALA A 66 20.84 2.14 0.43
N PHE A 67 19.92 2.27 -0.53
CA PHE A 67 18.58 2.80 -0.28
C PHE A 67 17.81 1.95 0.74
N TRP A 68 17.76 0.62 0.55
CA TRP A 68 16.99 -0.26 1.44
C TRP A 68 17.61 -0.35 2.84
N SER A 69 18.94 -0.40 2.95
CA SER A 69 19.63 -0.38 4.24
C SER A 69 19.28 0.88 5.03
N ALA A 70 19.40 2.06 4.42
CA ALA A 70 19.05 3.33 5.04
C ALA A 70 17.56 3.43 5.41
N SER A 71 16.68 2.83 4.59
CA SER A 71 15.25 2.85 4.84
C SER A 71 14.83 2.15 6.13
N THR A 72 15.56 1.12 6.56
CA THR A 72 15.18 0.32 7.74
C THR A 72 15.50 0.97 9.09
N VAL A 73 16.24 2.08 9.12
CA VAL A 73 16.75 2.67 10.38
C VAL A 73 15.76 3.62 11.05
N VAL A 74 14.89 4.28 10.28
CA VAL A 74 13.98 5.34 10.79
C VAL A 74 12.50 5.06 10.49
N HIS A 75 12.25 4.34 9.39
CA HIS A 75 10.92 3.88 8.99
C HIS A 75 10.34 3.02 10.10
N ARG A 76 9.04 3.20 10.41
CA ARG A 76 8.26 2.45 11.45
C ARG A 76 8.23 3.00 12.88
N SER A 77 8.58 4.27 13.08
CA SER A 77 8.37 4.96 14.36
C SER A 77 7.07 5.81 14.35
N MET A 78 7.20 7.13 14.37
CA MET A 78 6.11 8.10 14.55
C MET A 78 4.99 8.01 13.50
N THR A 79 5.29 7.63 12.26
CA THR A 79 4.31 7.51 11.15
C THR A 79 3.44 6.25 11.25
N HIS A 80 3.90 5.24 11.99
CA HIS A 80 3.20 3.97 12.20
C HIS A 80 2.56 3.89 13.60
N SER A 81 2.37 5.04 14.26
CA SER A 81 1.79 5.09 15.60
C SER A 81 0.26 5.10 15.57
N LEU A 82 -0.35 4.17 16.31
CA LEU A 82 -1.78 4.13 16.61
C LEU A 82 -2.22 5.27 17.54
N VAL A 83 -1.29 5.92 18.25
CA VAL A 83 -1.56 7.11 19.07
C VAL A 83 -1.60 8.37 18.20
N VAL A 84 -0.70 8.46 17.21
CA VAL A 84 -0.64 9.59 16.26
C VAL A 84 -1.80 9.53 15.26
N ALA A 85 -2.18 8.33 14.80
CA ALA A 85 -3.23 8.11 13.82
C ALA A 85 -4.55 8.87 14.09
N PRO A 86 -5.20 8.80 15.28
CA PRO A 86 -6.43 9.54 15.55
C PRO A 86 -6.25 11.06 15.55
N VAL A 87 -5.12 11.57 16.05
CA VAL A 87 -4.82 13.01 16.07
C VAL A 87 -4.61 13.53 14.65
N ALA A 88 -3.83 12.81 13.85
CA ALA A 88 -3.59 13.12 12.44
C ALA A 88 -4.89 13.02 11.62
N ALA A 89 -5.67 11.95 11.79
CA ALA A 89 -6.97 11.78 11.12
C ALA A 89 -7.93 12.93 11.43
N LEU A 90 -7.98 13.38 12.70
CA LEU A 90 -8.78 14.54 13.09
C LEU A 90 -8.28 15.80 12.39
N ALA A 91 -6.98 16.05 12.38
CA ALA A 91 -6.40 17.20 11.70
C ALA A 91 -6.73 17.22 10.20
N PHE A 92 -6.59 16.09 9.51
CA PHE A 92 -6.94 15.97 8.09
C PHE A 92 -8.44 16.16 7.84
N ALA A 93 -9.30 15.65 8.72
CA ALA A 93 -10.74 15.88 8.63
C ALA A 93 -11.14 17.36 8.77
N LEU A 94 -10.44 18.10 9.64
CA LEU A 94 -10.68 19.53 9.85
C LEU A 94 -10.31 20.39 8.63
N VAL A 95 -9.32 19.96 7.84
CA VAL A 95 -8.92 20.59 6.56
C VAL A 95 -10.00 20.43 5.47
N VAL A 96 -10.82 19.38 5.56
CA VAL A 96 -11.89 19.09 4.59
C VAL A 96 -13.16 19.92 4.83
N VAL A 97 -13.34 20.52 6.01
CA VAL A 97 -14.50 21.34 6.35
C VAL A 97 -14.71 22.48 5.34
N ARG A 98 -15.98 22.69 4.94
CA ARG A 98 -16.37 23.72 3.97
C ARG A 98 -17.32 24.75 4.60
N GLY A 99 -17.41 25.95 4.00
CA GLY A 99 -18.34 27.01 4.41
C GLY A 99 -17.77 27.95 5.48
N ARG A 100 -18.67 28.62 6.23
CA ARG A 100 -18.33 29.70 7.19
C ARG A 100 -17.31 29.33 8.28
N HIS A 101 -17.18 28.05 8.60
CA HIS A 101 -16.23 27.57 9.62
C HIS A 101 -14.94 26.99 9.03
N ALA A 102 -14.78 26.98 7.71
CA ALA A 102 -13.63 26.33 7.06
C ALA A 102 -12.29 26.91 7.51
N SER A 103 -12.17 28.24 7.63
CA SER A 103 -10.93 28.89 8.05
C SER A 103 -10.50 28.51 9.48
N PRO A 104 -11.32 28.71 10.53
CA PRO A 104 -10.91 28.36 11.89
C PRO A 104 -10.67 26.86 12.08
N THR A 105 -11.45 25.98 11.44
CA THR A 105 -11.21 24.53 11.54
C THR A 105 -9.92 24.11 10.84
N THR A 106 -9.62 24.68 9.67
CA THR A 106 -8.38 24.42 8.96
C THR A 106 -7.16 24.85 9.79
N VAL A 107 -7.23 26.01 10.44
CA VAL A 107 -6.18 26.47 11.37
C VAL A 107 -6.02 25.48 12.53
N ALA A 108 -7.11 25.03 13.14
CA ALA A 108 -7.05 24.02 14.20
C ALA A 108 -6.40 22.71 13.72
N GLY A 109 -6.69 22.27 12.49
CA GLY A 109 -6.03 21.12 11.87
C GLY A 109 -4.51 21.31 11.75
N PHE A 110 -4.07 22.47 11.25
CA PHE A 110 -2.63 22.77 11.16
C PHE A 110 -1.95 22.91 12.54
N VAL A 111 -2.66 23.43 13.55
CA VAL A 111 -2.14 23.48 14.92
C VAL A 111 -1.91 22.07 15.48
N LEU A 112 -2.84 21.12 15.23
CA LEU A 112 -2.66 19.73 15.64
C LEU A 112 -1.45 19.08 14.95
N LEU A 113 -1.30 19.26 13.62
CA LEU A 113 -0.15 18.72 12.87
C LEU A 113 1.17 19.38 13.31
N GLY A 114 1.16 20.68 13.57
CA GLY A 114 2.30 21.43 14.11
C GLY A 114 2.70 20.91 15.49
N GLY A 115 1.72 20.66 16.37
CA GLY A 115 1.96 20.05 17.69
C GLY A 115 2.61 18.68 17.61
N LEU A 116 2.10 17.79 16.74
CA LEU A 116 2.72 16.49 16.48
C LEU A 116 4.17 16.64 15.99
N THR A 117 4.40 17.55 15.05
CA THR A 117 5.73 17.83 14.48
C THR A 117 6.70 18.36 15.54
N VAL A 118 6.25 19.24 16.44
CA VAL A 118 7.05 19.73 17.57
C VAL A 118 7.44 18.58 18.51
N VAL A 119 6.50 17.69 18.86
CA VAL A 119 6.78 16.52 19.69
C VAL A 119 7.82 15.61 19.04
N ALA A 120 7.66 15.29 17.75
CA ALA A 120 8.65 14.47 17.04
C ALA A 120 10.01 15.14 16.94
N THR A 121 10.06 16.46 16.73
CA THR A 121 11.31 17.22 16.70
C THR A 121 12.00 17.22 18.07
N ALA A 122 11.22 17.33 19.16
CA ALA A 122 11.77 17.30 20.51
C ALA A 122 12.36 15.92 20.87
N LEU A 123 11.77 14.84 20.38
CA LEU A 123 12.20 13.46 20.68
C LEU A 123 13.28 12.94 19.73
N HIS A 124 13.25 13.33 18.46
CA HIS A 124 14.09 12.78 17.38
C HIS A 124 14.86 13.85 16.59
N GLY A 125 14.90 15.09 17.06
CA GLY A 125 15.63 16.19 16.43
C GLY A 125 15.16 16.53 15.01
N LEU A 126 16.10 16.91 14.15
CA LEU A 126 15.84 17.27 12.75
C LEU A 126 15.19 16.13 11.96
N LEU A 127 15.50 14.87 12.30
CA LEU A 127 14.92 13.71 11.64
C LEU A 127 13.40 13.63 11.88
N GLY A 128 12.99 13.78 13.15
CA GLY A 128 11.56 13.82 13.51
C GLY A 128 10.83 14.98 12.84
N LEU A 129 11.47 16.14 12.72
CA LEU A 129 10.93 17.29 11.98
C LEU A 129 10.65 16.92 10.52
N VAL A 130 11.66 16.42 9.80
CA VAL A 130 11.57 16.14 8.36
C VAL A 130 10.53 15.06 8.08
N VAL A 131 10.58 13.95 8.81
CA VAL A 131 9.67 12.81 8.63
C VAL A 131 8.23 13.23 8.88
N LEU A 132 7.96 13.90 10.01
CA LEU A 132 6.59 14.22 10.39
C LEU A 132 6.02 15.41 9.62
N ALA A 133 6.87 16.33 9.13
CA ALA A 133 6.47 17.35 8.17
C ALA A 133 6.08 16.72 6.82
N ALA A 134 6.85 15.75 6.32
CA ALA A 134 6.55 15.06 5.07
C ALA A 134 5.24 14.25 5.17
N PHE A 135 5.06 13.51 6.26
CA PHE A 135 3.80 12.84 6.62
C PHE A 135 2.61 13.82 6.63
N SER A 136 2.76 14.95 7.34
CA SER A 136 1.71 15.96 7.46
C SER A 136 1.35 16.57 6.11
N LEU A 137 2.36 16.90 5.29
CA LEU A 137 2.16 17.46 3.95
C LEU A 137 1.43 16.47 3.03
N ALA A 138 1.84 15.20 3.03
CA ALA A 138 1.21 14.16 2.24
C ALA A 138 -0.25 13.93 2.66
N GLY A 139 -0.53 13.85 3.96
CA GLY A 139 -1.89 13.70 4.47
C GLY A 139 -2.78 14.92 4.18
N VAL A 140 -2.24 16.14 4.25
CA VAL A 140 -2.94 17.35 3.82
C VAL A 140 -3.21 17.34 2.33
N ALA A 141 -2.28 16.88 1.50
CA ALA A 141 -2.50 16.73 0.06
C ALA A 141 -3.63 15.74 -0.24
N VAL A 142 -3.66 14.58 0.44
CA VAL A 142 -4.78 13.62 0.34
C VAL A 142 -6.10 14.28 0.79
N ALA A 143 -6.10 15.00 1.91
CA ALA A 143 -7.28 15.72 2.40
C ALA A 143 -7.77 16.78 1.41
N ALA A 144 -6.86 17.51 0.76
CA ALA A 144 -7.19 18.48 -0.28
C ALA A 144 -7.84 17.80 -1.49
N VAL A 145 -7.27 16.69 -1.97
CA VAL A 145 -7.86 15.87 -3.06
C VAL A 145 -9.26 15.36 -2.67
N VAL A 146 -9.44 14.87 -1.44
CA VAL A 146 -10.75 14.46 -0.91
C VAL A 146 -11.72 15.63 -0.90
N ARG A 147 -11.28 16.80 -0.46
CA ARG A 147 -12.08 18.03 -0.43
C ARG A 147 -12.45 18.52 -1.82
N GLU A 148 -11.62 18.35 -2.83
CA GLU A 148 -11.90 18.89 -4.17
C GLU A 148 -12.66 17.90 -5.05
N HIS A 149 -12.35 16.61 -4.95
CA HIS A 149 -12.82 15.61 -5.91
C HIS A 149 -13.86 14.63 -5.34
N SER A 150 -14.19 14.75 -4.05
CA SER A 150 -15.18 13.88 -3.40
C SER A 150 -16.34 14.65 -2.75
N ARG A 151 -17.36 13.89 -2.35
CA ARG A 151 -18.50 14.36 -1.53
C ARG A 151 -18.41 13.85 -0.09
N LEU A 152 -17.23 13.44 0.36
CA LEU A 152 -17.02 13.01 1.75
C LEU A 152 -17.04 14.24 2.65
N ASP A 153 -17.83 14.18 3.72
CA ASP A 153 -17.85 15.21 4.76
C ASP A 153 -16.71 14.96 5.77
N ALA A 154 -16.46 15.93 6.66
CA ALA A 154 -15.38 15.83 7.64
C ALA A 154 -15.49 14.58 8.54
N ARG A 155 -16.71 14.16 8.91
CA ARG A 155 -16.92 12.95 9.72
C ARG A 155 -16.53 11.69 8.96
N THR A 156 -16.95 11.57 7.70
CA THR A 156 -16.57 10.44 6.86
C THR A 156 -15.07 10.46 6.60
N THR A 157 -14.48 11.64 6.31
CA THR A 157 -13.03 11.81 6.14
C THR A 157 -12.26 11.37 7.37
N PHE A 158 -12.69 11.75 8.57
CA PHE A 158 -12.08 11.29 9.82
C PHE A 158 -12.08 9.77 9.92
N ALA A 159 -13.23 9.13 9.68
CA ALA A 159 -13.35 7.68 9.78
C ALA A 159 -12.47 6.94 8.77
N VAL A 160 -12.44 7.39 7.50
CA VAL A 160 -11.61 6.74 6.47
C VAL A 160 -10.13 7.02 6.65
N ALA A 161 -9.75 8.23 7.11
CA ALA A 161 -8.37 8.57 7.44
C ALA A 161 -7.88 7.74 8.62
N LEU A 162 -8.69 7.61 9.67
CA LEU A 162 -8.40 6.78 10.82
C LEU A 162 -8.25 5.30 10.42
N ALA A 163 -9.19 4.78 9.61
CA ALA A 163 -9.11 3.40 9.12
C ALA A 163 -7.83 3.17 8.30
N GLY A 164 -7.49 4.11 7.41
CA GLY A 164 -6.25 4.04 6.61
C GLY A 164 -5.01 4.05 7.49
N LEU A 165 -4.82 5.09 8.30
CA LEU A 165 -3.66 5.28 9.17
C LEU A 165 -3.53 4.16 10.21
N ALA A 166 -4.63 3.72 10.83
CA ALA A 166 -4.58 2.67 11.84
C ALA A 166 -4.35 1.27 11.26
N SER A 167 -4.70 1.03 9.99
CA SER A 167 -4.39 -0.24 9.33
C SER A 167 -2.93 -0.34 8.88
N HIS A 168 -2.25 0.79 8.71
CA HIS A 168 -0.89 0.86 8.17
C HIS A 168 0.18 0.13 9.01
N PRO A 169 0.20 0.12 10.35
CA PRO A 169 1.26 -0.56 11.08
C PRO A 169 1.23 -2.09 10.93
N PHE A 170 0.07 -2.66 10.59
CA PHE A 170 -0.15 -4.11 10.65
C PHE A 170 0.39 -4.89 9.46
N GLY A 171 0.52 -4.30 8.28
CA GLY A 171 1.13 -5.01 7.16
C GLY A 171 2.66 -5.09 7.25
N ASP A 172 3.31 -4.44 8.22
CA ASP A 172 4.76 -4.61 8.40
C ASP A 172 5.14 -5.77 9.33
N LEU A 173 4.13 -6.39 9.96
CA LEU A 173 4.31 -7.46 10.95
C LEU A 173 5.00 -8.71 10.42
N PHE A 174 4.97 -8.96 9.11
CA PHE A 174 5.48 -10.19 8.51
C PHE A 174 6.79 -10.02 7.75
N THR A 175 7.24 -8.79 7.49
CA THR A 175 8.38 -8.54 6.58
C THR A 175 9.59 -7.90 7.26
N GLY A 176 9.44 -7.35 8.46
CA GLY A 176 10.58 -6.80 9.21
C GLY A 176 10.27 -6.63 10.69
N GLU A 177 11.08 -5.83 11.39
CA GLU A 177 10.82 -5.49 12.79
C GLU A 177 9.45 -4.80 12.95
N PRO A 178 8.67 -5.15 13.99
CA PRO A 178 7.38 -4.54 14.25
C PRO A 178 7.50 -3.03 14.44
N PRO A 179 6.56 -2.23 13.92
CA PRO A 179 6.54 -0.81 14.19
C PRO A 179 6.37 -0.47 15.66
N ALA A 180 6.86 0.71 16.06
CA ALA A 180 6.61 1.28 17.38
C ALA A 180 5.16 1.80 17.47
N MET A 181 4.19 0.88 17.49
CA MET A 181 2.76 1.17 17.35
C MET A 181 2.20 2.11 18.42
N LEU A 182 2.85 2.22 19.58
CA LEU A 182 2.41 3.08 20.69
C LEU A 182 3.23 4.36 20.82
N TRP A 183 4.16 4.66 19.89
CA TRP A 183 4.97 5.89 19.94
C TRP A 183 4.07 7.13 20.17
N PRO A 184 4.43 8.07 21.05
CA PRO A 184 5.71 8.20 21.76
C PRO A 184 5.79 7.42 23.08
N LEU A 185 4.82 6.57 23.39
CA LEU A 185 4.88 5.70 24.56
C LEU A 185 5.93 4.61 24.30
N ASP A 186 6.85 4.45 25.24
CA ASP A 186 7.90 3.43 25.20
C ASP A 186 7.34 2.05 25.60
N ALA A 187 6.45 1.53 24.78
CA ALA A 187 5.78 0.25 25.00
C ALA A 187 5.66 -0.53 23.69
N ALA A 188 6.17 -1.76 23.70
CA ALA A 188 6.05 -2.68 22.58
C ALA A 188 4.71 -3.43 22.64
N VAL A 189 3.96 -3.43 21.54
CA VAL A 189 2.76 -4.27 21.39
C VAL A 189 3.15 -5.70 21.03
N LEU A 190 4.19 -5.84 20.20
CA LEU A 190 4.73 -7.12 19.75
C LEU A 190 6.24 -7.13 19.99
N PRO A 191 6.78 -8.21 20.58
CA PRO A 191 8.20 -8.28 20.93
C PRO A 191 9.11 -8.56 19.71
N GLY A 192 8.54 -8.89 18.56
CA GLY A 192 9.27 -9.19 17.34
C GLY A 192 8.33 -9.52 16.18
N ARG A 193 8.90 -9.74 15.00
CA ARG A 193 8.18 -10.07 13.77
C ARG A 193 7.28 -11.30 13.97
N VAL A 194 6.10 -11.27 13.36
CA VAL A 194 5.21 -12.44 13.31
C VAL A 194 5.74 -13.42 12.25
N ALA A 195 6.41 -14.48 12.72
CA ALA A 195 6.90 -15.53 11.84
C ALA A 195 5.77 -16.48 11.43
N LEU A 196 5.59 -16.65 10.10
CA LEU A 196 4.63 -17.62 9.53
C LEU A 196 5.22 -19.03 9.46
N SER A 197 6.55 -19.13 9.44
CA SER A 197 7.32 -20.37 9.42
C SER A 197 8.68 -20.13 10.06
N ALA A 198 9.27 -21.18 10.64
CA ALA A 198 10.67 -21.16 11.06
C ALA A 198 11.62 -21.21 9.85
N ASP A 199 11.16 -21.76 8.73
CA ASP A 199 11.90 -21.77 7.48
C ASP A 199 11.84 -20.36 6.82
N PRO A 200 12.99 -19.71 6.56
CA PRO A 200 13.03 -18.36 6.02
C PRO A 200 12.38 -18.20 4.64
N THR A 201 12.45 -19.23 3.79
CA THR A 201 11.85 -19.20 2.46
C THR A 201 10.35 -19.39 2.56
N LEU A 202 9.85 -20.37 3.32
CA LEU A 202 8.41 -20.53 3.56
C LEU A 202 7.79 -19.30 4.23
N HIS A 203 8.53 -18.63 5.12
CA HIS A 203 8.08 -17.38 5.71
C HIS A 203 7.92 -16.28 4.64
N LEU A 204 8.90 -16.10 3.75
CA LEU A 204 8.81 -15.15 2.64
C LEU A 204 7.64 -15.49 1.71
N LEU A 205 7.49 -16.77 1.31
CA LEU A 205 6.40 -17.21 0.44
C LEU A 205 5.03 -16.96 1.08
N GLY A 206 4.91 -17.24 2.38
CA GLY A 206 3.70 -16.96 3.16
C GLY A 206 3.39 -15.48 3.26
N ALA A 207 4.40 -14.63 3.54
CA ALA A 207 4.23 -13.19 3.59
C ALA A 207 3.78 -12.63 2.23
N PHE A 208 4.41 -13.08 1.15
CA PHE A 208 4.02 -12.71 -0.22
C PHE A 208 2.62 -13.22 -0.58
N ALA A 209 2.23 -14.42 -0.13
CA ALA A 209 0.89 -14.95 -0.32
C ALA A 209 -0.17 -14.09 0.39
N LEU A 210 0.12 -13.59 1.59
CA LEU A 210 -0.75 -12.63 2.30
C LEU A 210 -0.86 -11.31 1.54
N GLU A 211 0.25 -10.76 1.04
CA GLU A 211 0.20 -9.55 0.19
C GLU A 211 -0.70 -9.79 -1.03
N LEU A 212 -0.54 -10.93 -1.70
CA LEU A 212 -1.31 -11.27 -2.88
C LEU A 212 -2.80 -11.46 -2.57
N ALA A 213 -3.14 -12.05 -1.41
CA ALA A 213 -4.51 -12.17 -0.93
C ALA A 213 -5.15 -10.81 -0.68
N VAL A 214 -4.40 -9.84 -0.15
CA VAL A 214 -4.85 -8.46 0.03
C VAL A 214 -5.09 -7.76 -1.32
N VAL A 215 -4.22 -7.96 -2.31
CA VAL A 215 -4.42 -7.43 -3.67
C VAL A 215 -5.68 -8.05 -4.30
N TRP A 216 -5.90 -9.35 -4.13
CA TRP A 216 -7.14 -10.03 -4.53
C TRP A 216 -8.36 -9.44 -3.84
N ALA A 217 -8.31 -9.22 -2.52
CA ALA A 217 -9.40 -8.63 -1.76
C ALA A 217 -9.78 -7.24 -2.29
N ALA A 218 -8.79 -6.39 -2.61
CA ALA A 218 -9.03 -5.08 -3.20
C ALA A 218 -9.66 -5.17 -4.60
N LEU A 219 -9.18 -6.07 -5.46
CA LEU A 219 -9.77 -6.31 -6.78
C LEU A 219 -11.22 -6.81 -6.67
N LEU A 220 -11.48 -7.75 -5.76
CA LEU A 220 -12.81 -8.30 -5.52
C LEU A 220 -13.76 -7.26 -4.93
N ALA A 221 -13.29 -6.44 -3.99
CA ALA A 221 -14.03 -5.30 -3.46
C ALA A 221 -14.41 -4.32 -4.58
N PHE A 222 -13.46 -3.95 -5.45
CA PHE A 222 -13.73 -3.12 -6.61
C PHE A 222 -14.78 -3.76 -7.54
N CYS A 223 -14.62 -5.04 -7.86
CA CYS A 223 -15.56 -5.77 -8.71
C CYS A 223 -16.97 -5.81 -8.10
N TRP A 224 -17.08 -6.10 -6.80
CA TRP A 224 -18.36 -6.13 -6.10
C TRP A 224 -19.05 -4.77 -6.09
N VAL A 225 -18.33 -3.72 -5.71
CA VAL A 225 -18.87 -2.35 -5.67
C VAL A 225 -19.33 -1.87 -7.05
N THR A 226 -18.64 -2.30 -8.12
CA THR A 226 -18.95 -1.92 -9.51
C THR A 226 -19.82 -2.94 -10.26
N ALA A 227 -20.30 -3.99 -9.57
CA ALA A 227 -21.06 -5.10 -10.16
C ALA A 227 -20.36 -5.78 -11.37
N ARG A 228 -19.02 -5.81 -11.35
CA ARG A 228 -18.18 -6.48 -12.35
C ARG A 228 -17.81 -7.88 -11.88
N ARG A 229 -17.42 -8.73 -12.82
CA ARG A 229 -16.91 -10.08 -12.54
C ARG A 229 -15.43 -10.18 -12.91
N PRO A 230 -14.56 -10.69 -12.02
CA PRO A 230 -13.19 -11.01 -12.38
C PRO A 230 -13.20 -12.14 -13.42
N ARG A 231 -12.39 -12.00 -14.47
CA ARG A 231 -12.21 -13.03 -15.51
C ARG A 231 -10.73 -13.23 -15.78
N VAL A 232 -10.29 -14.47 -15.79
CA VAL A 232 -8.90 -14.87 -16.04
C VAL A 232 -8.76 -15.33 -17.49
N LYS A 233 -7.73 -14.87 -18.19
CA LYS A 233 -7.38 -15.42 -19.51
C LYS A 233 -6.53 -16.69 -19.36
N PRO A 234 -6.66 -17.70 -20.26
CA PRO A 234 -5.88 -18.94 -20.19
C PRO A 234 -4.36 -18.74 -20.10
N ARG A 235 -3.82 -17.66 -20.69
CA ARG A 235 -2.40 -17.30 -20.61
C ARG A 235 -1.86 -17.12 -19.19
N ALA A 236 -2.71 -16.94 -18.17
CA ALA A 236 -2.27 -16.93 -16.77
C ALA A 236 -1.54 -18.22 -16.39
N MET A 237 -1.88 -19.34 -17.04
CA MET A 237 -1.21 -20.63 -16.85
C MET A 237 0.29 -20.60 -17.14
N ALA A 238 0.76 -19.66 -17.97
CA ALA A 238 2.20 -19.46 -18.19
C ALA A 238 2.96 -19.08 -16.91
N GLY A 239 2.27 -18.56 -15.89
CA GLY A 239 2.86 -18.33 -14.57
C GLY A 239 3.44 -19.59 -13.91
N LEU A 240 2.90 -20.79 -14.22
CA LEU A 240 3.43 -22.06 -13.71
C LEU A 240 4.88 -22.31 -14.12
N ALA A 241 5.32 -21.78 -15.27
CA ALA A 241 6.70 -21.92 -15.73
C ALA A 241 7.72 -21.28 -14.77
N TYR A 242 7.28 -20.33 -13.94
CA TYR A 242 8.12 -19.72 -12.91
C TYR A 242 8.63 -20.73 -11.88
N GLY A 243 7.97 -21.88 -11.71
CA GLY A 243 8.49 -22.98 -10.87
C GLY A 243 9.91 -23.41 -11.26
N GLY A 244 10.30 -23.28 -12.54
CA GLY A 244 11.66 -23.59 -12.99
C GLY A 244 12.75 -22.77 -12.30
N VAL A 245 12.43 -21.58 -11.77
CA VAL A 245 13.38 -20.73 -11.01
C VAL A 245 13.93 -21.45 -9.78
N PHE A 246 13.16 -22.36 -9.17
CA PHE A 246 13.60 -23.19 -8.04
C PHE A 246 14.91 -23.94 -8.34
N PHE A 247 15.09 -24.42 -9.58
CA PHE A 247 16.30 -25.16 -9.97
C PHE A 247 17.47 -24.26 -10.39
N LEU A 248 17.23 -22.95 -10.57
CA LEU A 248 18.19 -22.03 -11.16
C LEU A 248 18.80 -21.07 -10.12
N LEU A 249 18.04 -20.75 -9.07
CA LEU A 249 18.41 -19.76 -8.07
C LEU A 249 18.33 -20.35 -6.66
N PRO A 250 19.17 -19.88 -5.72
CA PRO A 250 19.04 -20.26 -4.32
C PRO A 250 17.67 -19.85 -3.76
N PRO A 251 17.15 -20.58 -2.75
CA PRO A 251 15.91 -20.23 -2.09
C PRO A 251 15.90 -18.79 -1.56
N PRO A 252 14.87 -17.99 -1.87
CA PRO A 252 14.83 -16.60 -1.47
C PRO A 252 14.47 -16.48 0.01
N THR A 253 15.00 -15.45 0.67
CA THR A 253 14.69 -15.06 2.05
C THR A 253 14.28 -13.59 2.12
N LEU A 254 13.87 -13.10 3.29
CA LEU A 254 13.53 -11.67 3.46
C LEU A 254 14.69 -10.74 3.10
N ASP A 255 15.94 -11.14 3.37
CA ASP A 255 17.15 -10.32 3.18
C ASP A 255 17.38 -9.93 1.71
N VAL A 256 16.96 -10.78 0.78
CA VAL A 256 17.07 -10.57 -0.67
C VAL A 256 15.72 -10.77 -1.37
N SER A 257 14.64 -10.44 -0.67
CA SER A 257 13.25 -10.65 -1.12
C SER A 257 12.92 -9.95 -2.43
N TYR A 258 13.53 -8.80 -2.70
CA TYR A 258 13.26 -7.99 -3.88
C TYR A 258 13.57 -8.73 -5.20
N HIS A 259 14.56 -9.63 -5.24
CA HIS A 259 14.84 -10.46 -6.42
C HIS A 259 13.65 -11.38 -6.76
N PHE A 260 13.10 -12.04 -5.75
CA PHE A 260 11.96 -12.93 -5.89
C PHE A 260 10.67 -12.16 -6.20
N VAL A 261 10.40 -11.10 -5.45
CA VAL A 261 9.17 -10.30 -5.62
C VAL A 261 9.14 -9.63 -6.99
N PHE A 262 10.22 -8.97 -7.41
CA PHE A 262 10.24 -8.27 -8.71
C PHE A 262 10.15 -9.21 -9.90
N SER A 263 10.73 -10.41 -9.83
CA SER A 263 10.63 -11.38 -10.93
C SER A 263 9.23 -11.98 -11.06
N ILE A 264 8.53 -12.29 -9.95
CA ILE A 264 7.10 -12.68 -10.01
C ILE A 264 6.23 -11.52 -10.52
N LEU A 265 6.48 -10.30 -10.05
CA LEU A 265 5.76 -9.11 -10.52
C LEU A 265 5.96 -8.90 -12.03
N ALA A 266 7.16 -9.14 -12.55
CA ALA A 266 7.44 -9.07 -13.98
C ALA A 266 6.62 -10.10 -14.76
N VAL A 267 6.55 -11.36 -14.31
CA VAL A 267 5.70 -12.40 -14.91
C VAL A 267 4.24 -11.97 -14.97
N GLY A 268 3.69 -11.53 -13.84
CA GLY A 268 2.30 -11.08 -13.80
C GLY A 268 2.04 -9.85 -14.65
N THR A 269 2.97 -8.91 -14.70
CA THR A 269 2.87 -7.69 -15.52
C THR A 269 2.84 -8.05 -17.01
N VAL A 270 3.80 -8.85 -17.48
CA VAL A 270 3.87 -9.31 -18.89
C VAL A 270 2.58 -10.04 -19.28
N LEU A 271 2.06 -10.90 -18.40
CA LEU A 271 0.83 -11.65 -18.67
C LEU A 271 -0.44 -10.83 -18.46
N ALA A 272 -0.38 -9.69 -17.78
CA ALA A 272 -1.46 -8.72 -17.69
C ALA A 272 -1.60 -7.91 -18.99
N VAL A 273 -0.49 -7.51 -19.64
CA VAL A 273 -0.53 -6.66 -20.84
C VAL A 273 -1.44 -7.26 -21.91
N PRO A 274 -2.48 -6.54 -22.39
CA PRO A 274 -3.29 -7.02 -23.50
C PRO A 274 -2.42 -7.07 -24.76
N VAL A 275 -2.25 -8.28 -25.32
CA VAL A 275 -1.69 -8.42 -26.68
C VAL A 275 -2.77 -7.91 -27.62
N ALA A 276 -2.70 -6.63 -28.01
CA ALA A 276 -3.61 -6.07 -28.98
C ALA A 276 -3.24 -6.62 -30.37
N ALA A 277 -4.18 -7.32 -31.01
CA ALA A 277 -4.15 -7.40 -32.46
C ALA A 277 -4.55 -6.01 -33.01
N PRO A 278 -3.86 -5.49 -34.03
CA PRO A 278 -4.13 -4.15 -34.55
C PRO A 278 -5.47 -4.15 -35.29
N SER A 279 -6.56 -3.80 -34.61
CA SER A 279 -7.85 -3.58 -35.27
C SER A 279 -8.09 -2.08 -35.46
N ARG A 280 -8.07 -1.65 -36.73
CA ARG A 280 -8.48 -0.32 -37.18
C ARG A 280 -9.98 -0.15 -36.97
N THR A 281 -10.41 0.62 -35.98
CA THR A 281 -11.74 1.26 -36.02
C THR A 281 -11.83 2.43 -35.05
N SER A 282 -12.35 3.55 -35.56
CA SER A 282 -12.69 4.75 -34.79
C SER A 282 -13.86 4.46 -33.85
N VAL A 283 -13.63 4.51 -32.54
CA VAL A 283 -14.67 4.27 -31.54
C VAL A 283 -14.80 5.50 -30.65
N ALA A 284 -16.05 5.95 -30.47
CA ALA A 284 -16.41 7.07 -29.59
C ALA A 284 -15.86 6.89 -28.17
N ILE A 285 -15.35 8.00 -27.61
CA ILE A 285 -14.56 8.10 -26.37
C ILE A 285 -15.22 7.36 -25.18
N ASP A 286 -16.56 7.35 -25.07
CA ASP A 286 -17.27 6.68 -23.97
C ASP A 286 -17.29 5.15 -24.07
N THR A 287 -17.29 4.60 -25.29
CA THR A 287 -17.16 3.15 -25.51
C THR A 287 -15.73 2.71 -25.26
N LEU A 288 -14.75 3.56 -25.61
CA LEU A 288 -13.35 3.35 -25.29
C LEU A 288 -13.12 3.34 -23.77
N ARG A 289 -13.74 4.27 -23.02
CA ARG A 289 -13.62 4.33 -21.55
C ARG A 289 -14.19 3.10 -20.85
N ARG A 290 -15.36 2.62 -21.28
CA ARG A 290 -15.96 1.37 -20.76
C ARG A 290 -15.13 0.14 -21.14
N SER A 291 -14.64 0.10 -22.38
CA SER A 291 -13.75 -0.94 -22.86
C SER A 291 -12.45 -0.98 -22.07
N ILE A 292 -11.79 0.16 -21.83
CA ILE A 292 -10.55 0.24 -21.02
C ILE A 292 -10.79 -0.27 -19.60
N ALA A 293 -11.92 0.07 -18.97
CA ALA A 293 -12.22 -0.39 -17.62
C ALA A 293 -12.46 -1.92 -17.56
N ASP A 294 -13.21 -2.49 -18.51
CA ASP A 294 -13.47 -3.95 -18.55
C ASP A 294 -12.24 -4.75 -18.99
N HIS A 295 -11.47 -4.22 -19.94
CA HIS A 295 -10.18 -4.78 -20.35
C HIS A 295 -9.17 -4.66 -19.22
N GLY A 296 -9.21 -3.59 -18.44
CA GLY A 296 -8.38 -3.35 -17.26
C GLY A 296 -8.62 -4.39 -16.19
N VAL A 297 -9.86 -4.57 -15.72
CA VAL A 297 -10.20 -5.57 -14.70
C VAL A 297 -9.75 -6.97 -15.13
N ARG A 298 -10.04 -7.38 -16.37
CA ARG A 298 -9.62 -8.69 -16.90
C ARG A 298 -8.10 -8.83 -16.99
N SER A 299 -7.39 -7.77 -17.37
CA SER A 299 -5.92 -7.79 -17.48
C SER A 299 -5.27 -7.90 -16.10
N VAL A 300 -5.73 -7.09 -15.13
CA VAL A 300 -5.29 -7.16 -13.73
C VAL A 300 -5.59 -8.53 -13.13
N THR A 301 -6.82 -9.04 -13.31
CA THR A 301 -7.21 -10.38 -12.83
C THR A 301 -6.30 -11.47 -13.42
N THR A 302 -5.94 -11.35 -14.70
CA THR A 302 -5.06 -12.33 -15.37
C THR A 302 -3.63 -12.27 -14.83
N GLY A 303 -3.07 -11.07 -14.66
CA GLY A 303 -1.74 -10.91 -14.08
C GLY A 303 -1.67 -11.43 -12.65
N LEU A 304 -2.69 -11.12 -11.84
CA LEU A 304 -2.77 -11.56 -10.45
C LEU A 304 -2.93 -13.09 -10.33
N ALA A 305 -3.72 -13.71 -11.21
CA ALA A 305 -3.81 -15.16 -11.31
C ALA A 305 -2.45 -15.77 -11.72
N ALA A 306 -1.73 -15.16 -12.67
CA ALA A 306 -0.42 -15.64 -13.06
C ALA A 306 0.61 -15.57 -11.93
N MET A 307 0.63 -14.49 -11.14
CA MET A 307 1.48 -14.36 -9.94
C MET A 307 1.11 -15.42 -8.89
N THR A 308 -0.19 -15.69 -8.72
CA THR A 308 -0.68 -16.72 -7.79
C THR A 308 -0.17 -18.10 -8.21
N LEU A 309 -0.29 -18.42 -9.51
CA LEU A 309 0.21 -19.68 -10.06
C LEU A 309 1.73 -19.80 -9.99
N ALA A 310 2.46 -18.71 -10.21
CA ALA A 310 3.91 -18.67 -10.06
C ALA A 310 4.36 -18.95 -8.62
N LEU A 311 3.71 -18.30 -7.64
CA LEU A 311 3.96 -18.52 -6.22
C LEU A 311 3.67 -19.97 -5.81
N VAL A 312 2.53 -20.52 -6.24
CA VAL A 312 2.15 -21.91 -5.95
C VAL A 312 3.12 -22.89 -6.59
N ALA A 313 3.48 -22.70 -7.86
CA ALA A 313 4.42 -23.60 -8.55
C ALA A 313 5.80 -23.62 -7.87
N TYR A 314 6.33 -22.44 -7.50
CA TYR A 314 7.59 -22.35 -6.77
C TYR A 314 7.48 -23.01 -5.39
N GLY A 315 6.44 -22.68 -4.61
CA GLY A 315 6.26 -23.19 -3.26
C GLY A 315 6.03 -24.71 -3.20
N VAL A 316 5.29 -25.27 -4.16
CA VAL A 316 5.10 -26.73 -4.26
C VAL A 316 6.41 -27.44 -4.55
N LEU A 317 7.21 -26.94 -5.50
CA LEU A 317 8.53 -27.53 -5.79
C LEU A 317 9.47 -27.43 -4.59
N TYR A 318 9.48 -26.28 -3.91
CA TYR A 318 10.29 -26.06 -2.72
C TYR A 318 9.97 -27.02 -1.56
N VAL A 319 8.71 -27.40 -1.38
CA VAL A 319 8.31 -28.33 -0.31
C VAL A 319 8.57 -29.80 -0.68
N LEU A 320 8.50 -30.14 -1.98
CA LEU A 320 8.56 -31.53 -2.44
C LEU A 320 9.96 -32.04 -2.77
N VAL A 321 10.92 -31.13 -3.05
CA VAL A 321 12.29 -31.46 -3.49
C VAL A 321 13.29 -31.00 -2.44
#